data_AF-A0A0B6ZYU6-F1
#
_entry.id   AF-A0A0B6ZYU6-F1
#
_cell.length_a   1.000
_cell.length_b   1.000
_cell.length_c   1.000
_cell.angle_alpha   90.00
_cell.angle_beta   90.00
_cell.angle_gamma   90.00
#
_symmetry.space_group_name_H-M   'P 1'
#
loop_
_entity.id
_entity.type
_entity.pdbx_description
1 polymer ?
#
loop_
_entity_poly.entity_id
_entity_poly.type
_entity_poly.pdbx_seq_one_letter_code
_entity_poly.pdbx_strand_id
1 'polypeptide(L)'
;DKVSRNIFLPKPKVVLYSYFRSSASWRVRIALAIKGIQYEYRAVNLIKEGGEQHSEEYRKLNPMGQVPALVIDGRCLTQSLPIIEYLDEKYPEPPLLPKDPFERSQVRALSEIINSGIQPLHNLQTLLLVGDRKEAWARSHIEYGLKALEKFLKTTAGKYSLKTM
;
A
#
# COMPACT_ATOMS: atom_id res chain seq x y z
N ASP A 1 -42.01 -27.11 1.35
CA ASP A 1 -41.21 -26.01 1.93
C ASP A 1 -39.73 -26.18 1.65
N LYS A 2 -39.28 -25.60 0.53
CA LYS A 2 -37.87 -25.59 0.13
C LYS A 2 -37.28 -24.26 0.52
N VAL A 3 -36.45 -24.30 1.56
CA VAL A 3 -35.44 -23.33 1.97
C VAL A 3 -35.10 -22.32 0.88
N SER A 4 -35.62 -21.10 1.05
CA SER A 4 -35.22 -19.92 0.29
C SER A 4 -33.75 -19.63 0.57
N ARG A 5 -32.87 -20.16 -0.28
CA ARG A 5 -31.46 -19.77 -0.33
C ARG A 5 -31.43 -18.28 -0.67
N ASN A 6 -31.10 -17.45 0.31
CA ASN A 6 -30.68 -16.07 0.07
C ASN A 6 -29.38 -16.11 -0.75
N ILE A 7 -29.49 -16.13 -2.09
CA ILE A 7 -28.36 -15.86 -2.97
C ILE A 7 -28.30 -14.34 -3.10
N PHE A 8 -27.68 -13.69 -2.12
CA PHE A 8 -27.35 -12.28 -2.18
C PHE A 8 -25.88 -12.15 -2.56
N LEU A 9 -25.58 -12.02 -3.86
CA LEU A 9 -24.28 -11.52 -4.28
C LEU A 9 -24.48 -10.58 -5.47
N PRO A 10 -24.47 -9.26 -5.22
CA PRO A 10 -23.55 -8.45 -6.00
C PRO A 10 -22.78 -7.49 -5.10
N LYS A 11 -21.49 -7.74 -4.92
CA LYS A 11 -20.44 -6.72 -4.72
C LYS A 11 -19.06 -7.42 -4.75
N PRO A 12 -18.02 -6.78 -5.32
CA PRO A 12 -17.74 -5.37 -5.02
C PRO A 12 -17.55 -4.45 -6.24
N LYS A 13 -18.05 -3.20 -6.07
CA LYS A 13 -17.61 -2.00 -6.82
C LYS A 13 -16.16 -1.60 -6.54
N VAL A 14 -15.46 -2.36 -5.68
CA VAL A 14 -14.11 -2.11 -5.20
C VAL A 14 -13.20 -3.23 -5.69
N VAL A 15 -12.20 -2.88 -6.50
CA VAL A 15 -11.26 -3.82 -7.09
C VAL A 15 -9.85 -3.36 -6.75
N LEU A 16 -9.07 -4.22 -6.09
CA LEU A 16 -7.67 -3.96 -5.81
C LEU A 16 -6.79 -4.77 -6.77
N TYR A 17 -6.10 -4.05 -7.66
CA TYR A 17 -5.02 -4.61 -8.44
C TYR A 17 -3.76 -4.70 -7.59
N SER A 18 -3.24 -5.92 -7.43
CA SER A 18 -2.29 -6.23 -6.37
C SER A 18 -1.32 -7.34 -6.77
N TYR A 19 -0.12 -7.31 -6.19
CA TYR A 19 0.81 -8.43 -6.20
C TYR A 19 1.03 -8.94 -4.79
N PHE A 20 1.01 -10.26 -4.59
CA PHE A 20 1.02 -10.86 -3.26
C PHE A 20 2.28 -10.49 -2.46
N ARG A 21 3.45 -10.40 -3.14
CA ARG A 21 4.74 -9.99 -2.56
C ARG A 21 5.02 -8.49 -2.60
N SER A 22 4.10 -7.66 -3.10
CA SER A 22 4.31 -6.21 -3.11
C SER A 22 4.04 -5.61 -1.74
N SER A 23 5.07 -5.01 -1.13
CA SER A 23 4.95 -4.29 0.14
C SER A 23 3.99 -3.10 0.03
N ALA A 24 4.08 -2.32 -1.04
CA ALA A 24 3.17 -1.18 -1.29
C ALA A 24 1.71 -1.64 -1.42
N SER A 25 1.47 -2.77 -2.09
CA SER A 25 0.12 -3.34 -2.18
C SER A 25 -0.39 -3.83 -0.82
N TRP A 26 0.50 -4.38 0.01
CA TRP A 26 0.11 -4.89 1.31
C TRP A 26 -0.39 -3.79 2.25
N ARG A 27 0.18 -2.57 2.18
CA ARG A 27 -0.31 -1.41 2.94
C ARG A 27 -1.80 -1.15 2.68
N VAL A 28 -2.23 -1.18 1.42
CA VAL A 28 -3.63 -0.98 1.03
C VAL A 28 -4.52 -2.15 1.46
N ARG A 29 -4.02 -3.40 1.37
CA ARG A 29 -4.76 -4.56 1.90
C ARG A 29 -5.03 -4.44 3.40
N ILE A 30 -4.05 -3.96 4.17
CA ILE A 30 -4.19 -3.70 5.61
C ILE A 30 -5.22 -2.60 5.86
N ALA A 31 -5.14 -1.47 5.15
CA ALA A 31 -6.11 -0.39 5.31
C ALA A 31 -7.54 -0.82 4.97
N LEU A 32 -7.75 -1.56 3.87
CA LEU A 32 -9.05 -2.11 3.50
C LEU A 32 -9.59 -3.07 4.58
N ALA A 33 -8.73 -3.92 5.13
CA ALA A 33 -9.10 -4.84 6.21
C ALA A 33 -9.48 -4.10 7.50
N ILE A 34 -8.70 -3.09 7.91
CA ILE A 34 -8.99 -2.26 9.08
C ILE A 34 -10.32 -1.51 8.90
N LYS A 35 -10.58 -0.98 7.70
CA LYS A 35 -11.85 -0.31 7.36
C LYS A 35 -13.02 -1.27 7.13
N GLY A 36 -12.80 -2.59 7.17
CA GLY A 36 -13.85 -3.59 6.91
C GLY A 36 -14.38 -3.59 5.48
N ILE A 37 -13.62 -3.05 4.51
CA ILE A 37 -14.05 -2.91 3.11
C ILE A 37 -13.75 -4.21 2.34
N GLN A 38 -14.80 -4.89 1.90
CA GLN A 38 -14.69 -6.05 1.01
C GLN A 38 -14.31 -5.59 -0.41
N TYR A 39 -13.39 -6.30 -1.05
CA TYR A 39 -12.87 -5.97 -2.38
C TYR A 39 -12.56 -7.22 -3.20
N GLU A 40 -12.59 -7.07 -4.52
CA GLU A 40 -12.10 -8.09 -5.45
C GLU A 40 -10.58 -7.94 -5.58
N TYR A 41 -9.84 -8.99 -5.29
CA TYR A 41 -8.40 -9.03 -5.52
C TYR A 41 -8.13 -9.40 -6.98
N ARG A 42 -7.55 -8.49 -7.76
CA ARG A 42 -7.04 -8.77 -9.10
C ARG A 42 -5.53 -8.89 -9.07
N ALA A 43 -5.03 -10.09 -9.32
CA ALA A 43 -3.59 -10.33 -9.36
C ALA A 43 -2.96 -9.61 -10.57
N VAL A 44 -1.84 -8.95 -10.32
CA VAL A 44 -0.92 -8.44 -11.36
C VAL A 44 0.44 -9.03 -11.05
N ASN A 45 0.89 -9.97 -11.88
CA ASN A 45 2.15 -10.66 -11.69
C ASN A 45 3.32 -9.78 -12.15
N LEU A 46 4.21 -9.43 -11.21
CA LEU A 46 5.32 -8.52 -11.50
C LEU A 46 6.55 -9.19 -12.13
N ILE A 47 6.55 -10.52 -12.24
CA ILE A 47 7.73 -11.31 -12.65
C ILE A 47 7.44 -12.10 -13.93
N LYS A 48 6.25 -12.72 -14.02
CA LYS A 48 5.86 -13.56 -15.15
C LYS A 48 5.90 -12.74 -16.45
N GLU A 49 6.53 -13.31 -17.49
CA GLU A 49 6.59 -12.73 -18.85
C GLU A 49 7.09 -11.27 -18.89
N GLY A 50 8.02 -10.91 -17.99
CA GLY A 50 8.55 -9.54 -17.88
C GLY A 50 7.68 -8.57 -17.08
N GLY A 51 6.50 -9.02 -16.63
CA GLY A 51 5.62 -8.31 -15.71
C GLY A 51 4.34 -7.77 -16.37
N GLU A 52 3.19 -8.24 -15.89
CA GLU A 52 1.85 -7.85 -16.36
C GLU A 52 1.57 -6.35 -16.18
N GLN A 53 2.26 -5.70 -15.24
CA GLN A 53 2.18 -4.26 -14.99
C GLN A 53 2.66 -3.40 -16.18
N HIS A 54 3.34 -4.01 -17.16
CA HIS A 54 3.80 -3.33 -18.37
C HIS A 54 2.84 -3.45 -19.55
N SER A 55 1.78 -4.27 -19.43
CA SER A 55 0.75 -4.39 -20.45
C SER A 55 0.07 -3.04 -20.72
N GLU A 56 -0.36 -2.82 -21.96
CA GLU A 56 -1.11 -1.62 -22.34
C GLU A 56 -2.39 -1.48 -21.53
N GLU A 57 -3.09 -2.60 -21.27
CA GLU A 57 -4.30 -2.65 -20.47
C GLU A 57 -4.08 -2.17 -19.04
N TYR A 58 -3.02 -2.64 -18.37
CA TYR A 58 -2.72 -2.18 -17.01
C TYR A 58 -2.24 -0.74 -16.98
N ARG A 59 -1.45 -0.31 -17.97
CA ARG A 59 -0.97 1.09 -18.05
C ARG A 59 -2.07 2.11 -18.27
N LYS A 60 -3.21 1.72 -18.86
CA LYS A 60 -4.43 2.56 -18.91
C LYS A 60 -5.00 2.83 -17.51
N LEU A 61 -4.83 1.91 -16.56
CA LEU A 61 -5.25 2.07 -15.16
C LEU A 61 -4.22 2.83 -14.33
N ASN A 62 -2.94 2.48 -14.47
CA ASN A 62 -1.83 3.13 -13.80
C ASN A 62 -0.68 3.36 -14.78
N PRO A 63 -0.50 4.59 -15.31
CA PRO A 63 0.56 4.90 -16.27
C PRO A 63 1.98 4.60 -15.78
N MET A 64 2.21 4.65 -14.47
CA MET A 64 3.50 4.26 -13.85
C MET A 64 3.79 2.77 -13.96
N GLY A 65 2.80 1.93 -14.28
CA GLY A 65 2.95 0.48 -14.36
C GLY A 65 3.34 -0.12 -13.02
N GLN A 66 2.71 0.32 -11.93
CA GLN A 66 2.99 -0.14 -10.56
C GLN A 66 1.73 -0.65 -9.88
N VAL A 67 1.88 -1.54 -8.90
CA VAL A 67 0.82 -1.92 -7.95
C VAL A 67 1.10 -1.27 -6.59
N PRO A 68 0.06 -0.88 -5.83
CA PRO A 68 -1.36 -1.13 -6.06
C PRO A 68 -2.04 -0.09 -6.97
N ALA A 69 -3.16 -0.50 -7.55
CA ALA A 69 -4.20 0.40 -8.05
C ALA A 69 -5.55 -0.04 -7.46
N LEU A 70 -6.34 0.90 -6.95
CA LEU A 70 -7.64 0.64 -6.34
C LEU A 70 -8.73 1.29 -7.19
N VAL A 71 -9.59 0.49 -7.79
CA VAL A 71 -10.82 0.98 -8.41
C VAL A 71 -11.92 0.99 -7.36
N ILE A 72 -12.50 2.16 -7.10
CA ILE A 72 -13.57 2.36 -6.13
C ILE A 72 -14.52 3.45 -6.63
N ASP A 73 -15.82 3.18 -6.61
CA ASP A 73 -16.88 4.08 -7.10
C ASP A 73 -16.63 4.63 -8.52
N GLY A 74 -16.17 3.74 -9.40
CA GLY A 74 -15.89 4.06 -10.80
C GLY A 74 -14.64 4.92 -11.04
N ARG A 75 -13.83 5.18 -10.00
CA ARG A 75 -12.58 5.92 -10.09
C ARG A 75 -11.39 5.00 -9.80
N CYS A 76 -10.28 5.20 -10.50
CA CYS A 76 -9.02 4.52 -10.22
C CYS A 76 -8.13 5.42 -9.36
N LEU A 77 -7.69 4.90 -8.22
CA LEU A 77 -6.72 5.54 -7.32
C LEU A 77 -5.39 4.78 -7.42
N THR A 78 -4.29 5.53 -7.44
CA THR A 78 -2.93 5.01 -7.49
C THR A 78 -2.10 5.61 -6.36
N GLN A 79 -0.92 5.02 -6.11
CA GLN A 79 -0.02 5.34 -4.98
C GLN A 79 -0.57 4.88 -3.63
N SER A 80 0.23 4.08 -2.92
CA SER A 80 -0.26 3.36 -1.73
C SER A 80 -0.70 4.28 -0.59
N LEU A 81 0.06 5.34 -0.28
CA LEU A 81 -0.32 6.27 0.80
C LEU A 81 -1.51 7.17 0.42
N PRO A 82 -1.58 7.78 -0.78
CA PRO A 82 -2.78 8.51 -1.22
C PRO A 82 -4.05 7.66 -1.23
N ILE A 83 -3.97 6.38 -1.62
CA ILE A 83 -5.11 5.45 -1.50
C ILE A 83 -5.55 5.32 -0.03
N ILE A 84 -4.61 5.15 0.90
CA ILE A 84 -4.91 4.98 2.32
C ILE A 84 -5.51 6.26 2.91
N GLU A 85 -4.98 7.44 2.57
CA GLU A 85 -5.54 8.73 2.99
C GLU A 85 -6.96 8.92 2.46
N TYR A 86 -7.21 8.60 1.18
CA TYR A 86 -8.56 8.64 0.62
C TYR A 86 -9.53 7.73 1.38
N LEU A 87 -9.10 6.51 1.71
CA LEU A 87 -9.92 5.57 2.49
C LEU A 87 -10.18 6.10 3.90
N ASP A 88 -9.21 6.77 4.51
CA ASP A 88 -9.36 7.37 5.84
C ASP A 88 -10.33 8.55 5.84
N GLU A 89 -10.23 9.43 4.83
CA GLU A 89 -11.15 10.57 4.67
C GLU A 89 -12.57 10.13 4.34
N LYS A 90 -12.72 9.13 3.48
CA LYS A 90 -14.03 8.65 3.03
C LYS A 90 -14.74 7.76 4.05
N TYR A 91 -13.97 6.97 4.79
CA TYR A 91 -14.47 6.06 5.82
C TYR A 91 -13.78 6.39 7.14
N PRO A 92 -14.23 7.42 7.88
CA PRO A 92 -13.49 7.94 9.04
C PRO A 92 -13.25 6.92 10.16
N GLU A 93 -14.10 5.91 10.28
CA GLU A 93 -14.03 4.91 11.35
C GLU A 93 -13.68 3.50 10.83
N PRO A 94 -12.76 2.76 11.48
CA PRO A 94 -11.85 3.24 12.53
C PRO A 94 -10.75 4.14 11.95
N PRO A 95 -10.29 5.19 12.65
CA PRO A 95 -9.32 6.14 12.11
C PRO A 95 -7.94 5.50 11.89
N LEU A 96 -7.30 5.82 10.75
CA LEU A 96 -5.91 5.44 10.45
C LEU A 96 -4.91 6.53 10.83
N LEU A 97 -5.39 7.75 11.04
CA LEU A 97 -4.61 8.89 11.46
C LEU A 97 -5.20 9.48 12.75
N PRO A 98 -4.35 10.03 13.64
CA PRO A 98 -4.82 10.77 14.81
C PRO A 98 -5.56 12.04 14.39
N LYS A 99 -6.28 12.65 15.36
CA LYS A 99 -7.00 13.90 15.15
C LYS A 99 -6.08 15.12 15.18
N ASP A 100 -5.06 15.10 16.03
CA ASP A 100 -4.13 16.22 16.19
C ASP A 100 -3.27 16.43 14.92
N PRO A 101 -3.22 17.65 14.35
CA PRO A 101 -2.44 17.92 13.14
C PRO A 101 -0.94 17.64 13.27
N PHE A 102 -0.35 17.89 14.44
CA PHE A 102 1.07 17.64 14.67
C PHE A 102 1.34 16.14 14.69
N GLU A 103 0.54 15.35 15.38
CA GLU A 103 0.64 13.88 15.38
C GLU A 103 0.38 13.28 13.99
N ARG A 104 -0.57 13.85 13.22
CA ARG A 104 -0.78 13.47 11.81
C ARG A 104 0.49 13.67 10.99
N SER A 105 1.21 14.77 11.22
CA SER A 105 2.49 15.02 10.55
C SER A 105 3.55 13.98 10.93
N GLN A 106 3.56 13.50 12.18
CA GLN A 106 4.46 12.44 12.63
C GLN A 106 4.15 11.09 11.96
N VAL A 107 2.87 10.69 11.88
CA VAL A 107 2.48 9.46 11.17
C VAL A 107 2.88 9.53 9.69
N ARG A 108 2.65 10.68 9.03
CA ARG A 108 3.07 10.87 7.64
C ARG A 108 4.58 10.81 7.48
N ALA A 109 5.35 11.45 8.38
CA ALA A 109 6.80 11.40 8.34
C ALA A 109 7.33 9.96 8.49
N LEU A 110 6.83 9.20 9.46
CA LEU A 110 7.19 7.79 9.65
C LEU A 110 6.82 6.94 8.41
N SER A 111 5.64 7.20 7.84
CA SER A 111 5.17 6.52 6.63
C SER A 111 6.06 6.83 5.42
N GLU A 112 6.49 8.09 5.26
CA GLU A 112 7.31 8.53 4.13
C GLU A 112 8.78 8.14 4.23
N ILE A 113 9.33 7.98 5.44
CA ILE A 113 10.65 7.33 5.61
C ILE A 113 10.64 5.96 4.92
N ILE A 114 9.56 5.19 5.08
CA ILE A 114 9.42 3.88 4.47
C ILE A 114 9.00 3.98 3.00
N ASN A 115 7.98 4.78 2.70
CA ASN A 115 7.35 4.86 1.39
C ASN A 115 8.21 5.54 0.33
N SER A 116 8.86 6.66 0.68
CA SER A 116 9.70 7.43 -0.22
C SER A 116 11.18 7.18 0.03
N GLY A 117 11.60 7.05 1.30
CA GLY A 117 13.01 6.95 1.67
C GLY A 117 13.63 5.54 1.54
N ILE A 118 12.83 4.47 1.64
CA ILE A 118 13.32 3.08 1.62
C ILE A 118 12.81 2.32 0.41
N GLN A 119 11.48 2.21 0.27
CA GLN A 119 10.85 1.29 -0.68
C GLN A 119 11.26 1.51 -2.15
N PRO A 120 11.38 2.75 -2.67
CA PRO A 120 11.73 2.97 -4.06
C PRO A 120 13.17 2.53 -4.39
N LEU A 121 14.08 2.58 -3.41
CA LEU A 121 15.49 2.23 -3.60
C LEU A 121 15.72 0.72 -3.68
N HIS A 122 14.80 -0.07 -3.13
CA HIS A 122 14.83 -1.53 -3.25
C HIS A 122 13.62 -2.10 -4.03
N ASN A 123 12.96 -1.25 -4.83
CA ASN A 123 11.88 -1.70 -5.71
C ASN A 123 12.42 -2.63 -6.81
N LEU A 124 11.55 -3.43 -7.43
CA LEU A 124 11.94 -4.40 -8.46
C LEU A 124 12.72 -3.77 -9.62
N GLN A 125 12.23 -2.67 -10.20
CA GLN A 125 12.88 -2.00 -11.33
C GLN A 125 14.25 -1.45 -10.95
N THR A 126 14.38 -0.81 -9.79
CA THR A 126 15.66 -0.31 -9.27
C THR A 126 16.64 -1.47 -9.08
N LEU A 127 16.20 -2.57 -8.48
CA LEU A 127 17.08 -3.73 -8.26
C LEU A 127 17.51 -4.42 -9.56
N LEU A 128 16.65 -4.42 -10.59
CA LEU A 128 17.03 -4.91 -11.92
C LEU A 128 18.13 -4.04 -12.54
N LEU A 129 18.04 -2.71 -12.41
CA LEU A 129 19.06 -1.78 -12.91
C LEU A 129 20.39 -1.88 -12.15
N VAL A 130 20.34 -2.14 -10.84
CA VAL A 130 21.54 -2.31 -10.00
C VAL A 130 22.27 -3.63 -10.31
N GLY A 131 21.57 -4.64 -10.85
CA GLY A 131 22.16 -5.89 -11.31
C GLY A 131 22.77 -6.70 -10.16
N ASP A 132 24.03 -7.15 -10.31
CA ASP A 132 24.68 -8.09 -9.39
C ASP A 132 24.82 -7.55 -7.96
N ARG A 133 24.84 -6.23 -7.79
CA ARG A 133 24.93 -5.60 -6.46
C ARG A 133 23.59 -5.42 -5.75
N LYS A 134 22.49 -5.91 -6.32
CA LYS A 134 21.12 -5.66 -5.83
C LYS A 134 20.91 -6.01 -4.36
N GLU A 135 21.53 -7.08 -3.87
CA GLU A 135 21.37 -7.50 -2.47
C GLU A 135 22.06 -6.54 -1.51
N ALA A 136 23.34 -6.23 -1.77
CA ALA A 136 24.10 -5.28 -0.97
C ALA A 136 23.48 -3.88 -1.01
N TRP A 137 23.00 -3.45 -2.18
CA TRP A 137 22.28 -2.20 -2.38
C TRP A 137 20.98 -2.15 -1.61
N ALA A 138 20.12 -3.17 -1.72
CA ALA A 138 18.86 -3.22 -0.99
C ALA A 138 19.13 -3.16 0.52
N ARG A 139 20.09 -3.97 1.00
CA ARG A 139 20.46 -4.02 2.41
C ARG A 139 20.93 -2.65 2.92
N SER A 140 21.84 -1.98 2.21
CA SER A 140 22.39 -0.70 2.67
C SER A 140 21.31 0.38 2.82
N HIS A 141 20.38 0.46 1.87
CA HIS A 141 19.31 1.47 1.89
C HIS A 141 18.22 1.14 2.92
N ILE A 142 17.90 -0.15 3.08
CA ILE A 142 17.00 -0.60 4.14
C ILE A 142 17.61 -0.29 5.52
N GLU A 143 18.86 -0.64 5.75
CA GLU A 143 19.54 -0.36 7.02
C GLU A 143 19.64 1.14 7.33
N TYR A 144 19.99 1.95 6.33
CA TYR A 144 20.06 3.41 6.49
C TYR A 144 18.71 3.99 6.92
N GLY A 145 17.64 3.66 6.21
CA GLY A 145 16.31 4.16 6.53
C GLY A 145 15.77 3.61 7.86
N LEU A 146 16.02 2.35 8.19
CA LEU A 146 15.62 1.78 9.47
C LEU A 146 16.37 2.40 10.65
N LYS A 147 17.66 2.75 10.49
CA LYS A 147 18.41 3.50 11.52
C LYS A 147 17.79 4.89 11.78
N ALA A 148 17.31 5.56 10.74
CA ALA A 148 16.60 6.83 10.89
C ALA A 148 15.23 6.61 11.57
N LEU A 149 14.46 5.62 11.10
CA LEU A 149 13.16 5.27 11.67
C LEU A 149 13.26 4.94 13.17
N GLU A 150 14.23 4.12 13.56
CA GLU A 150 14.49 3.74 14.96
C GLU A 150 14.71 4.97 15.85
N LYS A 151 15.43 5.99 15.37
CA LYS A 151 15.64 7.23 16.12
C LYS A 151 14.35 8.02 16.31
N PHE A 152 13.50 8.08 15.29
CA PHE A 152 12.18 8.73 15.41
C PHE A 152 11.26 7.96 16.35
N LEU A 153 11.24 6.63 16.27
CA LEU A 153 10.38 5.79 17.11
C LEU A 153 10.69 5.92 18.60
N LYS A 154 11.93 6.24 18.98
CA LYS A 154 12.28 6.53 20.39
C LYS A 154 11.50 7.69 21.01
N THR A 155 11.01 8.63 20.19
CA THR A 155 10.25 9.79 20.68
C THR A 155 8.77 9.71 20.35
N THR A 156 8.37 8.94 19.33
CA THR A 156 6.97 8.86 18.88
C THR A 156 6.23 7.62 19.37
N ALA A 157 6.90 6.49 19.59
CA ALA A 157 6.23 5.20 19.77
C ALA A 157 5.56 5.03 21.15
N GLY A 158 4.45 4.30 21.18
CA GLY A 158 3.80 3.76 22.37
C GLY A 158 3.53 2.28 22.19
N LYS A 159 2.25 1.86 22.16
CA LYS A 159 1.90 0.49 21.76
C LYS A 159 2.21 0.23 20.28
N TYR A 160 2.02 1.27 19.45
CA TYR A 160 2.35 1.27 18.02
C TYR A 160 3.39 2.37 17.73
N SER A 161 3.65 2.65 16.44
CA SER A 161 4.65 3.63 16.00
C SER A 161 4.37 5.09 16.41
N LEU A 162 3.13 5.37 16.84
CA LEU A 162 2.72 6.62 17.47
C LEU A 162 2.04 6.31 18.82
N LYS A 163 2.33 7.11 19.84
CA LYS A 163 1.90 6.89 21.23
C LYS A 163 0.39 7.01 21.47
N THR A 164 -0.28 7.86 20.70
CA THR A 164 -1.69 8.22 20.86
C THR A 164 -2.65 7.38 20.01
N MET A 165 -2.12 6.39 19.28
CA MET A 165 -2.87 5.37 18.57
C MET A 165 -2.90 4.06 19.35
#